data_AF-A0A1I0BFT5-F1
#
_entry.id   AF-A0A1I0BFT5-F1
#
_cell.length_a   1.000
_cell.length_b   1.000
_cell.length_c   1.000
_cell.angle_alpha   90.00
_cell.angle_beta   90.00
_cell.angle_gamma   90.00
#
_symmetry.space_group_name_H-M   'P 1'
#
loop_
_entity.id
_entity.type
_entity.pdbx_description
1 polymer ?
#
loop_
_entity_poly.entity_id
_entity_poly.type
_entity_poly.pdbx_seq_one_letter_code
_entity_poly.pdbx_strand_id
1 'polypeptide(L)' 'MSYKEYKKGDKVIYRVNEPFEKTKEYKGTVTEVHEDHITVDVPEISSHLWIDKDTDYMITRGE' A
#
# COMPACT_ATOMS: atom_id res chain seq x y z
N MET A 1 -0.53 2.86 -13.95
CA MET A 1 0.15 1.65 -13.50
C MET A 1 -0.72 0.43 -13.76
N SER A 2 -0.13 -0.73 -14.03
CA SER A 2 -0.84 -2.01 -13.94
C SER A 2 -0.42 -2.67 -12.63
N TYR A 3 -1.36 -2.91 -11.73
CA TYR A 3 -1.13 -3.60 -10.45
C TYR A 3 -0.64 -5.05 -10.61
N LYS A 4 -0.61 -5.55 -11.84
CA LYS A 4 -0.10 -6.85 -12.28
C LYS A 4 1.38 -7.10 -11.92
N GLU A 5 2.12 -6.05 -11.56
CA GLU A 5 3.53 -6.16 -11.15
C GLU A 5 3.69 -6.51 -9.65
N TYR A 6 2.64 -6.33 -8.85
CA TYR A 6 2.58 -6.77 -7.46
C TYR A 6 2.20 -8.24 -7.39
N LYS A 7 2.73 -8.94 -6.39
CA LYS A 7 2.36 -10.31 -6.07
C LYS A 7 1.89 -10.37 -4.63
N LYS A 8 0.99 -11.31 -4.35
CA LYS A 8 0.63 -11.65 -2.98
C LYS A 8 1.90 -12.01 -2.19
N GLY A 9 2.11 -11.31 -1.07
CA GLY A 9 3.29 -11.42 -0.23
C GLY A 9 4.38 -10.37 -0.48
N ASP A 10 4.26 -9.52 -1.52
CA ASP A 10 5.17 -8.38 -1.69
C ASP A 10 5.08 -7.44 -0.47
N LYS A 11 6.23 -6.91 -0.07
CA LYS A 11 6.32 -5.89 0.98
C LYS A 11 6.19 -4.51 0.35
N VAL A 12 5.34 -3.68 0.92
CA VAL A 12 5.13 -2.30 0.50
C VAL A 12 5.29 -1.37 1.70
N ILE A 13 5.64 -0.12 1.42
CA ILE A 13 5.66 0.96 2.40
C ILE A 13 4.48 1.86 2.10
N TYR A 14 3.56 1.98 3.06
CA TYR A 14 2.43 2.90 3.01
C TYR A 14 2.78 4.20 3.73
N ARG A 15 2.66 5.32 3.03
CA ARG A 15 3.06 6.66 3.49
C ARG A 15 1.83 7.50 3.77
N VAL A 16 1.68 7.89 5.03
CA VAL A 16 0.63 8.82 5.45
C VAL A 16 1.24 10.21 5.61
N ASN A 17 0.79 11.14 4.76
CA ASN A 17 1.14 12.55 4.88
C ASN A 17 0.05 13.26 5.66
N GLU A 18 0.32 13.54 6.93
CA GLU A 18 -0.57 14.38 7.76
C GLU A 18 -0.18 15.85 7.58
N PRO A 19 -1.13 16.77 7.34
CA PRO A 19 -0.84 18.14 6.87
C PRO A 19 -0.04 19.04 7.82
N PHE A 20 0.37 18.57 9.00
CA PHE A 20 1.17 19.31 9.97
C PHE A 20 2.16 18.43 10.76
N GLU A 21 2.32 17.16 10.37
CA GLU A 21 3.27 16.24 11.00
C GLU A 21 4.28 15.70 9.97
N LYS A 22 5.34 15.04 10.46
CA LYS A 22 6.25 14.30 9.57
C LYS A 22 5.50 13.15 8.90
N THR A 23 5.79 12.91 7.62
CA THR A 23 5.32 11.73 6.89
C THR A 23 5.60 10.47 7.71
N LYS A 24 4.55 9.70 8.00
CA LYS A 24 4.66 8.41 8.68
C LYS A 24 4.70 7.31 7.63
N GLU A 25 5.66 6.40 7.78
CA GLU A 25 5.84 5.26 6.88
C GLU A 25 5.51 3.97 7.63
N TYR A 26 4.62 3.18 7.06
CA TYR A 26 4.14 1.94 7.64
C TYR A 26 4.45 0.78 6.71
N LYS A 27 4.85 -0.36 7.27
CA LYS A 27 5.12 -1.57 6.48
C LYS A 27 3.82 -2.33 6.25
N GLY A 28 3.54 -2.61 4.99
CA GLY A 28 2.40 -3.41 4.56
C GLY A 28 2.82 -4.64 3.79
N THR A 29 1.92 -5.62 3.71
CA THR A 29 2.08 -6.82 2.88
C THR A 29 0.90 -6.94 1.94
N VAL A 30 1.16 -7.15 0.65
CA VAL A 30 0.09 -7.35 -0.34
C VAL A 30 -0.59 -8.70 -0.06
N THR A 31 -1.89 -8.69 0.20
CA THR A 31 -2.68 -9.89 0.49
C THR A 31 -3.45 -10.38 -0.73
N GLU A 32 -3.86 -9.45 -1.60
CA GLU A 32 -4.64 -9.71 -2.82
C GLU A 32 -4.23 -8.75 -3.94
N VAL A 33 -4.31 -9.23 -5.19
CA VAL A 33 -3.96 -8.46 -6.39
C VAL A 33 -5.10 -8.61 -7.39
N HIS A 34 -5.68 -7.47 -7.76
CA HIS A 34 -6.74 -7.36 -8.75
C HIS A 34 -6.26 -6.54 -9.95
N GLU A 35 -7.10 -6.43 -10.98
CA GLU A 35 -6.70 -5.71 -12.20
C GLU A 35 -6.63 -4.19 -11.97
N ASP A 36 -7.52 -3.66 -11.14
CA ASP A 36 -7.68 -2.24 -10.86
C ASP A 36 -7.17 -1.80 -9.47
N HIS A 37 -6.87 -2.73 -8.57
CA HIS A 37 -6.39 -2.43 -7.21
C HIS A 37 -5.58 -3.60 -6.60
N ILE A 38 -4.95 -3.34 -5.46
CA ILE A 38 -4.38 -4.36 -4.57
C ILE A 38 -4.95 -4.19 -3.17
N THR A 39 -4.97 -5.28 -2.41
CA THR A 39 -5.26 -5.22 -0.97
C THR A 39 -3.96 -5.39 -0.21
N VAL A 40 -3.74 -4.53 0.77
CA VAL A 40 -2.56 -4.53 1.62
C VAL A 40 -2.97 -4.66 3.08
N ASP A 41 -2.35 -5.60 3.79
CA ASP A 41 -2.41 -5.67 5.25
C ASP A 41 -1.31 -4.78 5.83
N VAL A 42 -1.71 -3.75 6.56
CA VAL A 42 -0.83 -2.82 7.29
C VAL A 42 -1.22 -2.92 8.78
N PRO A 43 -0.54 -3.74 9.60
CA PRO A 43 -1.00 -4.07 10.95
C PRO A 43 -1.13 -2.86 11.88
N GLU A 44 -0.44 -1.75 11.59
CA GLU A 44 -0.51 -0.51 12.35
C GLU A 44 -1.71 0.39 11.97
N ILE A 45 -2.39 0.11 10.85
CA ILE A 45 -3.48 0.95 10.33
C ILE A 45 -4.74 0.11 10.07
N SER A 46 -4.63 -0.92 9.24
CA SER A 46 -5.74 -1.75 8.79
C SER A 46 -5.24 -3.05 8.14
N SER A 47 -5.91 -4.15 8.43
CA SER A 47 -5.61 -5.46 7.82
C SER A 47 -6.18 -5.66 6.42
N HIS A 48 -6.93 -4.69 5.90
CA HIS A 48 -7.56 -4.78 4.58
C HIS A 48 -7.63 -3.39 3.95
N LEU A 49 -6.45 -2.84 3.62
CA LEU A 49 -6.33 -1.55 3.00
C LEU A 49 -6.46 -1.70 1.47
N TRP A 50 -7.51 -1.09 0.90
CA TRP A 50 -7.70 -1.02 -0.55
C TRP A 50 -6.74 0.02 -1.13
N ILE A 51 -5.87 -0.39 -2.05
CA ILE A 51 -5.02 0.53 -2.82
C ILE A 51 -5.35 0.46 -4.31
N ASP A 52 -5.91 1.54 -4.84
CA ASP A 52 -6.26 1.78 -6.24
C ASP A 52 -5.44 2.95 -6.81
N LYS A 53 -5.81 3.45 -8.00
CA LYS A 53 -5.06 4.52 -8.69
C LYS A 53 -5.07 5.84 -7.94
N ASP A 54 -6.13 6.11 -7.17
CA ASP A 54 -6.25 7.32 -6.36
C ASP A 54 -5.44 7.23 -5.07
N THR A 55 -5.03 6.04 -4.65
CA THR A 55 -4.28 5.80 -3.40
C THR A 55 -2.87 5.24 -3.65
N ASP A 56 -2.53 4.93 -4.90
CA ASP A 56 -1.23 4.39 -5.35
C ASP A 56 -0.05 5.29 -4.96
N TYR A 57 -0.22 6.61 -4.98
CA TYR A 57 0.85 7.55 -4.60
C TYR A 57 1.25 7.44 -3.12
N MET A 58 0.45 6.77 -2.30
CA MET A 58 0.75 6.51 -0.90
C MET A 58 1.58 5.24 -0.72
N ILE A 59 1.76 4.40 -1.74
CA ILE A 59 2.55 3.17 -1.62
C ILE A 59 3.84 3.20 -2.43
N THR A 60 4.91 2.69 -1.83
CA THR A 60 6.17 2.43 -2.54
C THR A 60 6.58 0.97 -2.34
N ARG A 61 7.14 0.35 -3.37
CA ARG A 61 7.68 -1.02 -3.26
C ARG A 61 8.87 -1.00 -2.29
N GLY A 62 8.83 -1.83 -1.25
CA GLY A 62 9.98 -2.00 -0.37
C GLY A 62 11.01 -2.87 -1.10
N GLU A 63 12.22 -2.35 -1.32
CA GLU A 63 13.37 -3.14 -1.81
C GLU A 63 13.73 -4.28 -0.85
#